data_AF-A0A6N7US64-F1
#
_entry.id   AF-A0A6N7US64-F1
#
_cell.length_a   1.000
_cell.length_b   1.000
_cell.length_c   1.000
_cell.angle_alpha   90.00
_cell.angle_beta   90.00
_cell.angle_gamma   90.00
#
_symmetry.space_group_name_H-M   'P 1'
#
loop_
_entity.id
_entity.type
_entity.pdbx_description
1 polymer ?
#
loop_
_entity_poly.entity_id
_entity_poly.type
_entity_poly.pdbx_seq_one_letter_code
_entity_poly.pdbx_strand_id
1 'polypeptide(L)'
;MMKLKLIDLIRIEYKKHKSKPYMIVIVIGTIICLLLSVFFSFIPKFDVNTSELNSITFILKMNAMFIIGLFSFVLGAMFVKYIINPYSELCLCKTLGYPVSRENIFLSKVLTCILFISTFCTISLITTDVILYYGNIIFKVVENDLKHSLFMYEIGNLIYTLITVIGIGCLSLATGWIKKSPVILMVTNFACYCMVGNQIQVNYIFIKIISILAALFIIAFSIIYLLKNVKKIEV
;
A
#
# COMPACT_ATOMS: atom_id res chain seq x y z
N MET A 1 -11.80 -18.85 31.09
CA MET A 1 -11.68 -17.63 30.23
C MET A 1 -10.56 -17.88 29.21
N MET A 2 -10.91 -18.23 27.97
CA MET A 2 -9.93 -18.68 26.97
C MET A 2 -9.22 -17.47 26.35
N LYS A 3 -7.93 -17.26 26.66
CA LYS A 3 -7.08 -16.27 25.98
C LYS A 3 -6.84 -16.76 24.54
N LEU A 4 -7.70 -16.38 23.61
CA LEU A 4 -7.42 -16.52 22.18
C LEU A 4 -6.17 -15.69 21.85
N LYS A 5 -5.17 -16.31 21.23
CA LYS A 5 -3.97 -15.61 20.79
C LYS A 5 -4.31 -14.74 19.58
N LEU A 6 -3.63 -13.62 19.42
CA LEU A 6 -3.81 -12.68 18.29
C LEU A 6 -3.73 -13.38 16.92
N ILE A 7 -2.88 -14.40 16.82
CA ILE A 7 -2.67 -15.20 15.61
C ILE A 7 -3.94 -16.01 15.24
N ASP A 8 -4.64 -16.54 16.23
CA ASP A 8 -5.87 -17.31 16.01
C ASP A 8 -6.99 -16.38 15.51
N LEU A 9 -7.04 -15.15 16.02
CA LEU A 9 -7.95 -14.10 15.57
C LEU A 9 -7.68 -13.71 14.10
N ILE A 10 -6.41 -13.49 13.74
CA ILE A 10 -6.00 -13.21 12.36
C ILE A 10 -6.44 -14.34 11.43
N ARG A 11 -6.26 -15.61 11.83
CA ARG A 11 -6.67 -16.77 11.03
C ARG A 11 -8.19 -16.83 10.83
N ILE A 12 -8.96 -16.51 11.86
CA ILE A 12 -10.44 -16.48 11.79
C ILE A 12 -10.90 -15.35 10.88
N GLU A 13 -10.34 -14.14 11.00
CA GLU A 13 -10.69 -13.01 10.14
C GLU A 13 -10.33 -13.30 8.67
N TYR A 14 -9.16 -13.89 8.39
CA TYR A 14 -8.78 -14.27 7.03
C TYR A 14 -9.80 -15.23 6.39
N LYS A 15 -10.32 -16.23 7.13
CA LYS A 15 -11.35 -17.15 6.65
C LYS A 15 -12.71 -16.47 6.42
N LYS A 16 -13.00 -15.41 7.16
CA LYS A 16 -14.28 -14.67 7.11
C LYS A 16 -14.31 -13.64 5.98
N HIS A 17 -13.16 -13.12 5.57
CA HIS A 17 -13.06 -12.13 4.51
C HIS A 17 -13.31 -12.76 3.13
N LYS A 18 -14.35 -12.25 2.43
CA LYS A 18 -14.51 -12.47 0.98
C LYS A 18 -13.46 -11.61 0.25
N SER A 19 -12.23 -12.10 0.18
CA SER A 19 -11.07 -11.42 -0.45
C SER A 19 -11.05 -11.50 -1.98
N LYS A 20 -11.81 -12.43 -2.58
CA LYS A 20 -11.91 -12.63 -4.04
C LYS A 20 -12.09 -11.34 -4.88
N PRO A 21 -13.03 -10.42 -4.58
CA PRO A 21 -13.18 -9.20 -5.39
C PRO A 21 -11.93 -8.31 -5.33
N TYR A 22 -11.26 -8.23 -4.17
CA TYR A 22 -10.04 -7.46 -4.04
C TYR A 22 -8.87 -8.10 -4.81
N MET A 23 -8.79 -9.43 -4.84
CA MET A 23 -7.79 -10.13 -5.65
C MET A 23 -7.97 -9.83 -7.15
N ILE A 24 -9.21 -9.83 -7.64
CA ILE A 24 -9.51 -9.51 -9.05
C ILE A 24 -9.08 -8.07 -9.37
N VAL A 25 -9.41 -7.11 -8.51
CA VAL A 25 -9.01 -5.71 -8.68
C VAL A 25 -7.49 -5.55 -8.68
N ILE A 26 -6.79 -6.27 -7.79
CA ILE A 26 -5.33 -6.26 -7.75
C ILE A 26 -4.76 -6.79 -9.07
N VAL A 27 -5.21 -7.96 -9.54
CA VAL A 27 -4.68 -8.56 -10.78
C VAL A 27 -4.94 -7.67 -12.00
N ILE A 28 -6.15 -7.12 -12.14
CA ILE A 28 -6.45 -6.23 -13.26
C ILE A 28 -5.65 -4.93 -13.13
N GLY A 29 -5.58 -4.38 -11.93
CA GLY A 29 -4.84 -3.15 -11.65
C GLY A 29 -3.35 -3.27 -11.92
N THR A 30 -2.72 -4.39 -11.58
CA THR A 30 -1.30 -4.61 -11.82
C THR A 30 -0.98 -4.76 -13.31
N ILE A 31 -1.86 -5.41 -14.07
CA ILE A 31 -1.76 -5.46 -15.53
C ILE A 31 -1.85 -4.04 -16.12
N ILE A 32 -2.77 -3.21 -15.63
CA ILE A 32 -2.90 -1.82 -16.08
C ILE A 32 -1.65 -1.01 -15.73
N CYS A 33 -1.11 -1.14 -14.51
CA CYS A 33 0.13 -0.48 -14.11
C CYS A 33 1.29 -0.89 -15.02
N LEU A 34 1.41 -2.19 -15.33
CA LEU A 34 2.44 -2.69 -16.24
C LEU A 34 2.30 -2.12 -17.65
N LEU A 35 1.09 -2.12 -18.22
CA LEU A 35 0.83 -1.56 -19.55
C LEU A 35 1.18 -0.07 -19.59
N LEU A 36 0.87 0.67 -18.51
CA LEU A 36 1.21 2.08 -18.39
C LEU A 36 2.73 2.26 -18.34
N SER A 37 3.45 1.49 -17.52
CA SER A 37 4.93 1.54 -17.48
C SER A 37 5.59 1.18 -18.81
N VAL A 38 5.03 0.20 -19.53
CA VAL A 38 5.49 -0.13 -20.89
C VAL A 38 5.24 1.03 -21.84
N PHE A 39 4.07 1.67 -21.79
CA PHE A 39 3.78 2.87 -22.60
C PHE A 39 4.80 3.98 -22.33
N PHE A 40 5.12 4.26 -21.07
CA PHE A 40 6.14 5.26 -20.70
C PHE A 40 7.54 4.91 -21.23
N SER A 41 7.87 3.62 -21.34
CA SER A 41 9.14 3.16 -21.94
C SER A 41 9.27 3.53 -23.42
N PHE A 42 8.17 3.68 -24.16
CA PHE A 42 8.20 4.05 -25.57
C PHE A 42 8.28 5.57 -25.82
N ILE A 43 7.99 6.42 -24.83
CA ILE A 43 7.96 7.88 -24.98
C ILE A 43 9.29 8.46 -25.50
N PRO A 44 10.48 8.06 -25.01
CA PRO A 44 11.76 8.59 -25.49
C PRO A 44 12.01 8.37 -27.00
N LYS A 45 11.29 7.45 -27.64
CA LYS A 45 11.39 7.23 -29.10
C LYS A 45 10.64 8.28 -29.92
N PHE A 46 9.66 8.95 -29.31
CA PHE A 46 8.86 9.98 -29.96
C PHE A 46 9.36 11.40 -29.66
N ASP A 47 10.04 11.59 -28.53
CA ASP A 47 10.53 12.90 -28.09
C ASP A 47 11.99 12.80 -27.63
N VAL A 48 12.92 13.22 -28.51
CA VAL A 48 14.38 13.01 -28.36
C VAL A 48 15.00 13.96 -27.31
N ASN A 49 14.26 14.98 -26.86
CA ASN A 49 14.78 16.06 -26.02
C ASN A 49 14.77 15.77 -24.50
N THR A 50 14.31 14.61 -24.06
CA THR A 50 14.20 14.28 -22.63
C THR A 50 15.13 13.14 -22.23
N SER A 51 16.41 13.45 -22.03
CA SER A 51 17.44 12.49 -21.59
C SER A 51 17.09 11.80 -20.26
N GLU A 52 16.35 12.46 -19.37
CA GLU A 52 15.93 11.89 -18.08
C GLU A 52 14.89 10.77 -18.20
N LEU A 53 14.03 10.83 -19.24
CA LEU A 53 13.01 9.81 -19.51
C LEU A 53 13.62 8.56 -20.15
N ASN A 54 14.83 8.65 -20.71
CA ASN A 54 15.52 7.56 -21.38
C ASN A 54 16.37 6.71 -20.40
N SER A 55 15.91 6.51 -19.16
CA SER A 55 16.60 5.68 -18.19
C SER A 55 15.72 4.56 -17.63
N ILE A 56 16.28 3.35 -17.54
CA ILE A 56 15.54 2.19 -17.03
C ILE A 56 15.11 2.41 -15.56
N THR A 57 15.95 3.14 -14.81
CA THR A 57 15.69 3.48 -13.41
C THR A 57 14.49 4.39 -13.26
N PHE A 58 14.24 5.29 -14.23
CA PHE A 58 13.05 6.13 -14.22
C PHE A 58 11.78 5.30 -14.42
N ILE A 59 11.79 4.36 -15.36
CA ILE A 59 10.64 3.48 -15.63
C ILE A 59 10.30 2.61 -14.42
N LEU A 60 11.31 2.04 -13.75
CA LEU A 60 11.12 1.25 -12.54
C LEU A 60 10.58 2.10 -11.37
N LYS A 61 11.08 3.32 -11.18
CA LYS A 61 10.51 4.27 -10.20
C LYS A 61 9.06 4.63 -10.52
N MET A 62 8.73 4.84 -11.79
CA MET A 62 7.38 5.16 -12.22
C MET A 62 6.42 3.98 -11.97
N ASN A 63 6.85 2.76 -12.31
CA ASN A 63 6.12 1.53 -12.00
C ASN A 63 5.83 1.40 -10.50
N ALA A 64 6.85 1.61 -9.66
CA ALA A 64 6.72 1.60 -8.21
C ALA A 64 5.68 2.61 -7.71
N MET A 65 5.60 3.80 -8.30
CA MET A 65 4.58 4.80 -7.94
C MET A 65 3.16 4.39 -8.34
N PHE A 66 2.97 3.82 -9.53
CA PHE A 66 1.66 3.29 -9.92
C PHE A 66 1.20 2.18 -8.99
N ILE A 67 2.13 1.32 -8.55
CA ILE A 67 1.86 0.25 -7.57
C ILE A 67 1.52 0.85 -6.20
N ILE A 68 2.24 1.88 -5.72
CA ILE A 68 1.89 2.59 -4.49
C ILE A 68 0.45 3.11 -4.56
N GLY A 69 0.08 3.75 -5.68
CA GLY A 69 -1.27 4.23 -5.93
C GLY A 69 -2.31 3.11 -5.84
N LEU A 70 -2.17 2.08 -6.68
CA LEU A 70 -3.10 0.96 -6.72
C LEU A 70 -3.30 0.33 -5.33
N PHE A 71 -2.22 -0.06 -4.66
CA PHE A 71 -2.31 -0.78 -3.39
C PHE A 71 -2.76 0.10 -2.23
N SER A 72 -2.44 1.40 -2.22
CA SER A 72 -2.98 2.32 -1.22
C SER A 72 -4.50 2.46 -1.35
N PHE A 73 -5.05 2.59 -2.56
CA PHE A 73 -6.51 2.63 -2.78
C PHE A 73 -7.19 1.32 -2.40
N VAL A 74 -6.62 0.17 -2.75
CA VAL A 74 -7.16 -1.14 -2.37
C VAL A 74 -7.14 -1.31 -0.84
N LEU A 75 -6.06 -0.92 -0.17
CA LEU A 75 -5.96 -0.94 1.29
C LEU A 75 -7.02 -0.04 1.94
N GLY A 76 -7.21 1.18 1.43
CA GLY A 76 -8.26 2.08 1.87
C GLY A 76 -9.67 1.49 1.70
N ALA A 77 -9.93 0.83 0.57
CA ALA A 77 -11.20 0.14 0.32
C ALA A 77 -11.45 -1.03 1.28
N MET A 78 -10.40 -1.77 1.66
CA MET A 78 -10.49 -2.81 2.69
C MET A 78 -10.79 -2.20 4.06
N PHE A 79 -10.14 -1.11 4.43
CA PHE A 79 -10.40 -0.39 5.68
C PHE A 79 -11.81 0.15 5.78
N VAL A 80 -12.36 0.71 4.70
CA VAL A 80 -13.77 1.12 4.66
C VAL A 80 -14.70 -0.05 4.96
N LYS A 81 -14.52 -1.17 4.25
CA LYS A 81 -15.45 -2.31 4.34
C LYS A 81 -15.33 -3.08 5.67
N TYR A 82 -14.11 -3.25 6.17
CA TYR A 82 -13.83 -4.13 7.31
C TYR A 82 -13.69 -3.41 8.64
N ILE A 83 -13.40 -2.11 8.62
CA ILE A 83 -13.16 -1.30 9.81
C ILE A 83 -14.18 -0.18 9.93
N ILE A 84 -14.32 0.73 8.97
CA ILE A 84 -15.22 1.89 9.15
C ILE A 84 -16.69 1.45 9.18
N ASN A 85 -17.18 0.72 8.17
CA ASN A 85 -18.59 0.36 8.08
C ASN A 85 -19.10 -0.49 9.26
N PRO A 86 -18.33 -1.47 9.78
CA PRO A 86 -18.78 -2.24 10.95
C PRO A 86 -18.79 -1.44 12.27
N TYR A 87 -18.01 -0.37 12.37
CA TYR A 87 -17.91 0.46 13.57
C TYR A 87 -18.75 1.75 13.52
N SER A 88 -19.37 2.09 12.38
CA SER A 88 -20.06 3.38 12.24
C SER A 88 -21.44 3.44 12.91
N GLU A 89 -22.32 2.43 12.85
CA GLU A 89 -23.67 2.60 13.44
C GLU A 89 -24.52 1.34 13.79
N LEU A 90 -24.42 0.19 13.10
CA LEU A 90 -25.42 -0.90 13.24
C LEU A 90 -24.89 -2.28 13.72
N CYS A 91 -23.58 -2.44 13.89
CA CYS A 91 -22.96 -3.74 14.20
C CYS A 91 -22.20 -3.78 15.54
N LEU A 92 -22.27 -2.72 16.35
CA LEU A 92 -21.62 -2.65 17.66
C LEU A 92 -22.06 -3.81 18.57
N CYS A 93 -23.33 -4.21 18.52
CA CYS A 93 -23.90 -5.34 19.28
C CYS A 93 -23.23 -6.69 18.96
N LYS A 94 -22.74 -6.92 17.73
CA LYS A 94 -22.06 -8.17 17.36
C LYS A 94 -20.61 -8.23 17.86
N THR A 95 -19.96 -7.07 17.98
CA THR A 95 -18.64 -6.94 18.62
C THR A 95 -18.71 -6.92 20.15
N LEU A 96 -19.85 -6.52 20.72
CA LEU A 96 -20.10 -6.48 22.16
C LEU A 96 -20.21 -7.87 22.82
N GLY A 97 -20.61 -8.90 22.06
CA GLY A 97 -20.78 -10.27 22.58
C GLY A 97 -19.52 -11.14 22.59
N TYR A 98 -18.36 -10.64 22.12
CA TYR A 98 -17.14 -11.45 22.07
C TYR A 98 -16.41 -11.44 23.43
N PRO A 99 -16.00 -12.61 23.97
CA PRO A 99 -15.22 -12.72 25.21
C PRO A 99 -13.73 -12.38 25.00
N VAL A 100 -13.44 -11.40 24.13
CA VAL A 100 -12.09 -10.97 23.73
C VAL A 100 -12.06 -9.44 23.71
N SER A 101 -10.96 -8.82 24.16
CA SER A 101 -10.81 -7.36 24.14
C SER A 101 -10.95 -6.81 22.72
N ARG A 102 -11.66 -5.67 22.59
CA ARG A 102 -11.99 -5.08 21.30
C ARG A 102 -10.75 -4.53 20.60
N GLU A 103 -9.73 -4.14 21.36
CA GLU A 103 -8.42 -3.80 20.82
C GLU A 103 -7.79 -4.94 20.04
N ASN A 104 -7.84 -6.17 20.55
CA ASN A 104 -7.23 -7.32 19.90
C ASN A 104 -8.00 -7.69 18.62
N ILE A 105 -9.32 -7.56 18.65
CA ILE A 105 -10.17 -7.74 17.46
C ILE A 105 -9.84 -6.67 16.42
N PHE A 106 -9.78 -5.40 16.82
CA PHE A 106 -9.45 -4.29 15.94
C PHE A 106 -8.06 -4.45 15.32
N LEU A 107 -7.04 -4.75 16.13
CA LEU A 107 -5.69 -5.01 15.66
C LEU A 107 -5.62 -6.18 14.69
N SER A 108 -6.37 -7.27 14.96
CA SER A 108 -6.40 -8.41 14.04
C SER A 108 -6.96 -8.04 12.67
N LYS A 109 -7.96 -7.15 12.59
CA LYS A 109 -8.51 -6.64 11.33
C LYS A 109 -7.55 -5.72 10.58
N VAL A 110 -6.87 -4.82 11.30
CA VAL A 110 -5.86 -3.95 10.70
C VAL A 110 -4.69 -4.79 10.16
N LEU A 111 -4.17 -5.71 10.97
CA LEU A 111 -3.06 -6.58 10.59
C LEU A 111 -3.41 -7.52 9.43
N THR A 112 -4.61 -8.09 9.39
CA THR A 112 -5.03 -8.92 8.25
C THR A 112 -5.06 -8.13 6.94
N CYS A 113 -5.55 -6.89 6.96
CA CYS A 113 -5.54 -6.02 5.77
C CYS A 113 -4.10 -5.67 5.35
N ILE A 114 -3.24 -5.29 6.31
CA ILE A 114 -1.84 -4.94 6.04
C ILE A 114 -1.06 -6.14 5.51
N LEU A 115 -1.21 -7.32 6.12
CA LEU A 115 -0.54 -8.54 5.65
C LEU A 115 -0.99 -8.93 4.25
N PHE A 116 -2.30 -8.86 3.99
CA PHE A 116 -2.85 -9.13 2.66
C PHE A 116 -2.28 -8.17 1.62
N ILE A 117 -2.27 -6.86 1.88
CA ILE A 117 -1.74 -5.89 0.93
C ILE A 117 -0.23 -6.03 0.76
N SER A 118 0.52 -6.28 1.83
CA SER A 118 1.98 -6.46 1.77
C SER A 118 2.37 -7.64 0.88
N THR A 119 1.69 -8.79 1.00
CA THR A 119 2.01 -9.96 0.17
C THR A 119 1.68 -9.75 -1.30
N PHE A 120 0.50 -9.19 -1.62
CA PHE A 120 0.14 -8.96 -3.01
C PHE A 120 0.94 -7.80 -3.64
N CYS A 121 1.28 -6.78 -2.87
CA CYS A 121 2.11 -5.66 -3.34
C CYS A 121 3.53 -6.13 -3.68
N THR A 122 4.15 -6.95 -2.83
CA THR A 122 5.50 -7.49 -3.11
C THR A 122 5.50 -8.37 -4.35
N ILE A 123 4.55 -9.31 -4.45
CA ILE A 123 4.43 -10.17 -5.62
C ILE A 123 4.26 -9.32 -6.88
N SER A 124 3.37 -8.34 -6.84
CA SER A 124 3.08 -7.50 -8.01
C SER A 124 4.29 -6.67 -8.45
N LEU A 125 4.97 -6.01 -7.52
CA LEU A 125 6.16 -5.21 -7.81
C LEU A 125 7.29 -6.07 -8.39
N ILE A 126 7.58 -7.22 -7.77
CA ILE A 126 8.59 -8.15 -8.27
C ILE A 126 8.23 -8.62 -9.68
N THR A 127 6.97 -9.00 -9.92
CA THR A 127 6.55 -9.47 -11.25
C THR A 127 6.66 -8.40 -12.32
N THR A 128 6.22 -7.16 -12.03
CA THR A 128 6.26 -6.09 -13.01
C THR A 128 7.68 -5.61 -13.27
N ASP A 129 8.52 -5.49 -12.25
CA ASP A 129 9.93 -5.11 -12.39
C ASP A 129 10.73 -6.15 -13.18
N VAL A 130 10.50 -7.45 -12.92
CA VAL A 130 11.12 -8.55 -13.68
C VAL A 130 10.71 -8.48 -15.16
N ILE A 131 9.42 -8.26 -15.46
CA ILE A 131 8.94 -8.16 -16.85
C ILE A 131 9.56 -6.94 -17.55
N LEU A 132 9.62 -5.78 -16.88
CA LEU A 132 10.22 -4.57 -17.43
C LEU A 132 11.74 -4.73 -17.65
N TYR A 133 12.42 -5.38 -16.71
CA TYR A 133 13.86 -5.66 -16.80
C TYR A 133 14.20 -6.56 -18.00
N TYR A 134 13.58 -7.74 -18.10
CA TYR A 134 13.82 -8.65 -19.21
C TYR A 134 13.30 -8.10 -20.54
N GLY A 135 12.18 -7.37 -20.51
CA GLY A 135 11.65 -6.66 -21.67
C GLY A 135 12.68 -5.69 -22.24
N ASN A 136 13.37 -4.91 -21.40
CA ASN A 136 14.39 -3.99 -21.90
C ASN A 136 15.62 -4.71 -22.47
N ILE A 137 16.02 -5.87 -21.91
CA ILE A 137 17.13 -6.66 -22.44
C ILE A 137 16.83 -7.14 -23.87
N ILE A 138 15.61 -7.63 -24.11
CA ILE A 138 15.20 -8.20 -25.39
C ILE A 138 14.99 -7.10 -26.44
N PHE A 139 14.24 -6.07 -26.10
CA PHE A 139 13.79 -5.05 -27.06
C PHE A 139 14.71 -3.82 -27.13
N LYS A 140 15.70 -3.69 -26.22
CA LYS A 140 16.62 -2.55 -26.09
C LYS A 140 15.88 -1.21 -26.24
N VAL A 141 14.79 -1.07 -25.48
CA VAL A 141 13.90 0.09 -25.58
C VAL A 141 14.58 1.34 -25.03
N VAL A 142 15.42 1.16 -24.01
CA VAL A 142 16.08 2.22 -23.24
C VAL A 142 17.58 1.94 -23.12
N GLU A 143 18.39 3.00 -23.06
CA GLU A 143 19.85 2.89 -22.92
C GLU A 143 20.25 2.13 -21.64
N ASN A 144 21.18 1.18 -21.80
CA ASN A 144 21.51 0.17 -20.80
C ASN A 144 22.57 0.68 -19.81
N ASP A 145 22.13 1.23 -18.68
CA ASP A 145 22.95 1.36 -17.46
C ASP A 145 22.74 0.17 -16.51
N LEU A 146 22.83 -1.05 -17.05
CA LEU A 146 22.59 -2.28 -16.30
C LEU A 146 23.81 -2.64 -15.43
N LYS A 147 23.90 -2.02 -14.25
CA LYS A 147 24.91 -2.33 -13.23
C LYS A 147 24.34 -3.26 -12.16
N HIS A 148 25.16 -4.15 -11.59
CA HIS A 148 24.80 -4.99 -10.44
C HIS A 148 24.24 -4.21 -9.24
N SER A 149 24.57 -2.91 -9.12
CA SER A 149 24.02 -1.98 -8.14
C SER A 149 22.50 -1.77 -8.26
N LEU A 150 21.91 -2.09 -9.41
CA LEU A 150 20.47 -1.93 -9.68
C LEU A 150 19.64 -2.95 -8.90
N PHE A 151 20.17 -4.16 -8.65
CA PHE A 151 19.47 -5.16 -7.84
C PHE A 151 19.32 -4.74 -6.37
N MET A 152 20.39 -4.20 -5.77
CA MET A 152 20.36 -3.66 -4.40
C MET A 152 19.44 -2.44 -4.31
N TYR A 153 19.41 -1.61 -5.35
CA TYR A 153 18.50 -0.48 -5.45
C TYR A 153 17.04 -0.92 -5.42
N GLU A 154 16.68 -1.96 -6.16
CA GLU A 154 15.29 -2.46 -6.21
C GLU A 154 14.82 -3.10 -4.91
N ILE A 155 15.71 -3.77 -4.15
CA ILE A 155 15.36 -4.25 -2.80
C ILE A 155 14.99 -3.07 -1.89
N GLY A 156 15.78 -1.99 -1.93
CA GLY A 156 15.47 -0.77 -1.18
C GLY A 156 14.16 -0.11 -1.64
N ASN A 157 13.89 -0.15 -2.94
CA ASN A 157 12.66 0.37 -3.52
C ASN A 157 11.42 -0.44 -3.09
N LEU A 158 11.54 -1.76 -3.02
CA LEU A 158 10.48 -2.65 -2.52
C LEU A 158 10.13 -2.32 -1.06
N ILE A 159 11.13 -2.15 -0.19
CA ILE A 159 10.88 -1.77 1.22
C ILE A 159 10.19 -0.39 1.29
N TYR A 160 10.66 0.57 0.49
CA TYR A 160 10.07 1.90 0.42
C TYR A 160 8.60 1.87 -0.03
N THR A 161 8.27 1.16 -1.11
CA THR A 161 6.89 1.05 -1.62
C THR A 161 5.95 0.43 -0.59
N LEU A 162 6.37 -0.62 0.12
CA LEU A 162 5.53 -1.25 1.14
C LEU A 162 5.24 -0.32 2.31
N ILE A 163 6.29 0.31 2.85
CA ILE A 163 6.14 1.20 4.02
C ILE A 163 5.28 2.41 3.65
N THR A 164 5.45 2.98 2.45
CA THR A 164 4.63 4.11 1.98
C THR A 164 3.17 3.72 1.79
N VAL A 165 2.87 2.59 1.14
CA VAL A 165 1.49 2.08 0.99
C VAL A 165 0.80 1.93 2.36
N ILE A 166 1.49 1.30 3.31
CA ILE A 166 0.95 1.09 4.66
C ILE A 166 0.79 2.43 5.39
N GLY A 167 1.74 3.36 5.24
CA GLY A 167 1.67 4.69 5.85
C GLY A 167 0.48 5.51 5.37
N ILE A 168 0.28 5.58 4.05
CA ILE A 168 -0.87 6.26 3.42
C ILE A 168 -2.18 5.60 3.89
N GLY A 169 -2.24 4.25 3.91
CA GLY A 169 -3.40 3.51 4.40
C GLY A 169 -3.72 3.77 5.88
N CYS A 170 -2.72 3.77 6.76
CA CYS A 170 -2.92 3.97 8.18
C CYS A 170 -3.35 5.41 8.52
N LEU A 171 -2.80 6.41 7.82
CA LEU A 171 -3.22 7.81 7.97
C LEU A 171 -4.66 8.02 7.50
N SER A 172 -5.01 7.46 6.33
CA SER A 172 -6.37 7.50 5.82
C SER A 172 -7.36 6.79 6.75
N LEU A 173 -6.96 5.66 7.36
CA LEU A 173 -7.76 5.00 8.39
C LEU A 173 -7.98 5.88 9.62
N ALA A 174 -6.93 6.54 10.13
CA ALA A 174 -7.05 7.41 11.30
C ALA A 174 -8.00 8.59 11.05
N THR A 175 -7.88 9.25 9.90
CA THR A 175 -8.75 10.37 9.51
C THR A 175 -10.19 9.92 9.24
N GLY A 176 -10.37 8.80 8.55
CA GLY A 176 -11.68 8.19 8.32
C GLY A 176 -12.38 7.76 9.60
N TRP A 177 -11.63 7.27 10.59
CA TRP A 177 -12.15 6.91 11.91
C TRP A 177 -12.65 8.13 12.69
N ILE A 178 -11.88 9.23 12.71
CA ILE A 178 -12.25 10.48 13.41
C ILE A 178 -13.59 11.00 12.91
N LYS A 179 -13.80 10.94 11.59
CA LYS A 179 -15.01 11.46 10.94
C LYS A 179 -16.09 10.41 10.72
N LYS A 180 -15.85 9.15 11.13
CA LYS A 180 -16.71 7.98 10.89
C LYS A 180 -17.20 7.87 9.44
N SER A 181 -16.40 8.32 8.49
CA SER A 181 -16.84 8.51 7.10
C SER A 181 -15.93 7.76 6.13
N PRO A 182 -16.50 6.89 5.28
CA PRO A 182 -15.73 6.20 4.26
C PRO A 182 -15.24 7.14 3.15
N VAL A 183 -16.00 8.22 2.88
CA VAL A 183 -15.64 9.22 1.86
C VAL A 183 -14.38 9.96 2.27
N ILE A 184 -14.30 10.39 3.54
CA ILE A 184 -13.15 11.14 4.04
C ILE A 184 -11.88 10.29 4.02
N LEU A 185 -11.98 8.99 4.33
CA LEU A 185 -10.86 8.05 4.21
C LEU A 185 -10.31 8.02 2.77
N MET A 186 -11.18 7.90 1.77
CA MET A 186 -10.73 7.81 0.37
C MET A 186 -10.10 9.12 -0.11
N VAL A 187 -10.66 10.26 0.28
CA VAL A 187 -10.11 11.58 -0.07
C VAL A 187 -8.73 11.78 0.55
N THR A 188 -8.54 11.41 1.82
CA THR A 188 -7.22 11.54 2.47
C THR A 188 -6.20 10.57 1.88
N ASN A 189 -6.62 9.36 1.52
CA ASN A 189 -5.79 8.39 0.81
C ASN A 189 -5.29 8.96 -0.53
N PHE A 190 -6.20 9.53 -1.33
CA PHE A 190 -5.86 10.20 -2.59
C PHE A 190 -4.90 11.38 -2.39
N ALA A 191 -5.20 12.27 -1.45
CA ALA A 191 -4.35 13.43 -1.18
C ALA A 191 -2.93 13.02 -0.76
N CYS A 192 -2.80 12.03 0.13
CA CYS A 192 -1.50 11.51 0.56
C CYS A 192 -0.75 10.82 -0.59
N TYR A 193 -1.44 10.05 -1.44
CA TYR A 193 -0.82 9.49 -2.65
C TYR A 193 -0.26 10.59 -3.57
N CYS A 194 -1.03 11.65 -3.84
CA CYS A 194 -0.56 12.77 -4.67
C CYS A 194 0.70 13.45 -4.09
N MET A 195 0.79 13.59 -2.77
CA MET A 195 1.97 14.15 -2.11
C MET A 195 3.22 13.25 -2.28
N VAL A 196 3.04 11.93 -2.18
CA VAL A 196 4.14 10.96 -2.36
C VAL A 196 4.52 10.81 -3.85
N GLY A 197 3.54 10.85 -4.76
CA GLY A 197 3.75 10.71 -6.20
C GLY A 197 4.67 11.77 -6.80
N ASN A 198 4.72 12.97 -6.21
CA ASN A 198 5.65 14.02 -6.63
C ASN A 198 7.13 13.73 -6.30
N GLN A 199 7.44 12.67 -5.56
CA GLN A 199 8.81 12.32 -5.17
C GLN A 199 9.62 11.60 -6.26
N ILE A 200 9.04 11.30 -7.43
CA ILE A 200 9.75 10.63 -8.56
C ILE A 200 11.02 11.40 -8.97
N GLN A 201 10.99 12.73 -8.88
CA GLN A 201 12.09 13.62 -9.28
C GLN A 201 13.23 13.67 -8.24
N VAL A 202 13.01 13.16 -7.03
CA VAL A 202 13.96 13.30 -5.93
C VAL A 202 14.85 12.07 -5.85
N ASN A 203 16.02 12.11 -6.50
CA ASN A 203 16.94 10.98 -6.57
C ASN A 203 17.87 10.84 -5.34
N TYR A 204 17.65 11.61 -4.27
CA TYR A 204 18.52 11.60 -3.10
C TYR A 204 18.11 10.52 -2.10
N ILE A 205 19.03 9.59 -1.83
CA ILE A 205 18.91 8.54 -0.80
C ILE A 205 18.46 9.11 0.55
N PHE A 206 18.96 10.29 0.92
CA PHE A 206 18.57 10.98 2.15
C PHE A 206 17.07 11.24 2.25
N ILE A 207 16.44 11.68 1.15
CA ILE A 207 15.01 12.02 1.14
C ILE A 207 14.16 10.75 1.19
N LYS A 208 14.60 9.66 0.53
CA LYS A 208 13.95 8.35 0.68
C LYS A 208 13.99 7.86 2.13
N ILE A 209 15.12 7.97 2.83
CA ILE A 209 15.25 7.56 4.23
C ILE A 209 14.32 8.40 5.13
N ILE A 210 14.29 9.72 4.95
CA ILE A 210 13.39 10.61 5.70
C ILE A 210 11.92 10.24 5.44
N SER A 211 11.55 9.94 4.20
CA SER A 211 10.20 9.51 3.85
C SER A 211 9.81 8.20 4.52
N ILE A 212 10.72 7.21 4.57
CA ILE A 212 10.51 5.95 5.30
C ILE A 212 10.28 6.21 6.78
N LEU A 213 11.13 7.03 7.42
CA LEU A 213 11.01 7.37 8.84
C LEU A 213 9.69 8.08 9.13
N ALA A 214 9.29 9.04 8.28
CA ALA A 214 8.02 9.73 8.40
C ALA A 214 6.83 8.77 8.27
N ALA A 215 6.86 7.84 7.29
CA ALA A 215 5.83 6.84 7.12
C ALA A 215 5.73 5.90 8.33
N LEU A 216 6.85 5.43 8.88
CA LEU A 216 6.88 4.61 10.10
C LEU A 216 6.30 5.36 11.31
N PHE A 217 6.64 6.64 11.48
CA PHE A 217 6.08 7.49 12.52
C PHE A 217 4.56 7.62 12.38
N ILE A 218 4.07 7.85 11.15
CA ILE A 218 2.64 7.94 10.84
C ILE A 218 1.92 6.62 11.18
N ILE A 219 2.50 5.48 10.82
CA ILE A 219 1.94 4.15 11.13
C ILE A 219 1.84 3.95 12.65
N ALA A 220 2.92 4.21 13.39
CA ALA A 220 2.92 4.06 14.84
C ALA A 220 1.90 4.99 15.51
N PHE A 221 1.89 6.27 15.12
CA PHE A 221 0.98 7.28 15.67
C PHE A 221 -0.49 6.94 15.41
N SER A 222 -0.84 6.57 14.18
CA SER A 222 -2.21 6.22 13.80
C SER A 222 -2.71 4.98 14.54
N ILE A 223 -1.90 3.93 14.67
CA ILE A 223 -2.27 2.72 15.42
C ILE A 223 -2.48 3.04 16.91
N ILE A 224 -1.55 3.76 17.55
CA ILE A 224 -1.67 4.13 18.96
C ILE A 224 -2.91 4.99 19.21
N TYR A 225 -3.16 5.97 18.33
CA TYR A 225 -4.34 6.83 18.38
C TYR A 225 -5.64 6.03 18.28
N LEU A 226 -5.72 5.11 17.31
CA LEU A 226 -6.89 4.26 17.10
C LEU A 226 -7.13 3.33 18.29
N LEU A 227 -6.08 2.70 18.83
CA LEU A 227 -6.19 1.82 20.00
C LEU A 227 -6.71 2.56 21.22
N LYS A 228 -6.20 3.77 21.50
CA LYS A 228 -6.66 4.60 22.60
C LYS A 228 -8.15 4.94 22.45
N ASN A 229 -8.62 5.18 21.23
CA ASN A 229 -10.02 5.46 20.97
C ASN A 229 -10.90 4.21 21.07
N VAL A 230 -10.42 3.04 20.63
CA VAL A 230 -11.16 1.77 20.78
C VAL A 230 -11.32 1.40 22.25
N LYS A 231 -10.29 1.59 23.08
CA LYS A 231 -10.34 1.43 24.55
C LYS A 231 -11.47 2.24 25.20
N LYS A 232 -11.64 3.50 24.79
CA LYS A 232 -12.67 4.38 25.35
C LYS A 232 -14.11 3.91 25.06
N ILE A 233 -14.31 3.01 24.10
CA ILE A 233 -15.63 2.43 23.78
C ILE A 233 -15.92 1.22 24.69
N GLU A 234 -14.93 0.72 25.45
CA GLU A 234 -15.11 -0.38 26.41
C GLU A 234 -15.60 0.07 27.80
N VAL A 235 -15.47 1.36 28.13
CA VAL A 235 -15.95 1.99 29.39
C VAL A 235 -17.33 2.60 29.16
#